data_AF-A0AA37LPX7-F1
#
_entry.id   AF-A0AA37LPX7-F1
#
_cell.length_a   1.000
_cell.length_b   1.000
_cell.length_c   1.000
_cell.angle_alpha   90.00
_cell.angle_beta   90.00
_cell.angle_gamma   90.00
#
_symmetry.space_group_name_H-M   'P 1'
#
loop_
_entity.id
_entity.type
_entity.pdbx_description
1 polymer ?
#
loop_
_entity_poly.entity_id
_entity_poly.type
_entity_poly.pdbx_seq_one_letter_code
_entity_poly.pdbx_strand_id
1 'polypeptide(L)'
;MRSEIGQLTLDHVLKERAALNTNITAAINEAAQAWGVTCLRYEIRDIHAPAGVVEAMHRQVTAERSKRAEILDSEGQRQSAINIAEGKKQSVILASEAMRSEQINRASGEAEAILMKAKATAAGIDAIAKSIADGEEAAQGAVSLSVAEKYVDAFAKLAKESTAVVVPGNVGDIGGMIATGLSVYGKVGEAQARTMAKQIANKDSEGESNDGASKEPKQLKESVLESFDEAAGNR
;
A
#
# COMPACT_ATOMS: atom_id res chain seq x y z
N MET A 1 62.04 -38.16 3.08
CA MET A 1 61.51 -36.97 3.82
C MET A 1 61.63 -35.67 3.02
N ARG A 2 62.84 -35.18 2.69
CA ARG A 2 62.98 -33.92 1.94
C ARG A 2 62.29 -33.93 0.56
N SER A 3 62.39 -35.05 -0.17
CA SER A 3 61.75 -35.23 -1.48
C SER A 3 60.22 -35.11 -1.38
N GLU A 4 59.61 -35.86 -0.46
CA GLU A 4 58.16 -35.84 -0.23
C GLU A 4 57.63 -34.46 0.19
N ILE A 5 58.34 -33.76 1.08
CA ILE A 5 57.92 -32.42 1.54
C ILE A 5 58.10 -31.37 0.44
N GLY A 6 59.07 -31.53 -0.46
CA GLY A 6 59.33 -30.58 -1.54
C GLY A 6 58.31 -30.62 -2.69
N GLN A 7 57.50 -31.68 -2.80
CA GLN A 7 56.48 -31.82 -3.84
C GLN A 7 55.14 -31.16 -3.48
N LEU A 8 54.92 -30.88 -2.19
CA LEU A 8 53.67 -30.32 -1.68
C LEU A 8 53.81 -28.83 -1.35
N THR A 9 52.74 -28.06 -1.54
CA THR A 9 52.72 -26.66 -1.11
C THR A 9 52.59 -26.56 0.41
N LEU A 10 53.05 -25.45 0.99
CA LEU A 10 53.00 -25.22 2.45
C LEU A 10 51.58 -25.39 3.02
N ASP A 11 50.56 -24.91 2.29
CA ASP A 11 49.15 -25.02 2.72
C ASP A 11 48.67 -26.49 2.73
N HIS A 12 49.06 -27.29 1.74
CA HIS A 12 48.76 -28.74 1.73
C HIS A 12 49.48 -29.48 2.86
N VAL A 13 50.74 -29.14 3.14
CA VAL A 13 51.50 -29.74 4.25
C VAL A 13 50.84 -29.43 5.61
N LEU A 14 50.24 -28.25 5.77
CA LEU A 14 49.52 -27.87 6.98
C LEU A 14 48.14 -28.53 7.09
N LYS A 15 47.41 -28.67 5.98
CA LYS A 15 46.06 -29.28 5.93
C LYS A 15 46.06 -30.80 6.01
N GLU A 16 47.05 -31.47 5.40
CA GLU A 16 47.05 -32.92 5.16
C GLU A 16 48.18 -33.66 5.90
N ARG A 17 48.43 -33.30 7.17
CA ARG A 17 49.50 -33.92 7.99
C ARG A 17 49.38 -35.45 8.09
N ALA A 18 48.16 -35.99 8.16
CA ALA A 18 47.94 -37.43 8.27
C ALA A 18 48.39 -38.18 7.00
N ALA A 19 48.04 -37.66 5.82
CA ALA A 19 48.44 -38.23 4.53
C ALA A 19 49.96 -38.13 4.32
N LEU A 20 50.57 -37.03 4.76
CA LEU A 20 52.02 -36.89 4.72
C LEU A 20 52.72 -37.91 5.64
N ASN A 21 52.19 -38.15 6.84
CA ASN A 21 52.73 -39.15 7.76
C ASN A 21 52.69 -40.57 7.17
N THR A 22 51.60 -40.95 6.48
CA THR A 22 51.50 -42.27 5.84
C THR A 22 52.50 -42.43 4.70
N ASN A 23 52.64 -41.40 3.85
CA ASN A 23 53.55 -41.43 2.70
C ASN A 23 55.02 -41.48 3.17
N ILE A 24 55.37 -40.72 4.21
CA ILE A 24 56.72 -40.76 4.79
C ILE A 24 57.01 -42.11 5.45
N THR A 25 56.05 -42.69 6.17
CA THR A 25 56.23 -44.01 6.81
C THR A 25 56.45 -45.10 5.76
N ALA A 26 55.70 -45.06 4.66
CA ALA A 26 55.87 -45.99 3.54
C ALA A 26 57.26 -45.88 2.90
N ALA A 27 57.69 -44.66 2.55
CA ALA A 27 58.99 -44.40 1.94
C ALA A 27 60.18 -44.78 2.86
N ILE A 28 60.03 -44.61 4.18
CA ILE A 28 61.06 -45.04 5.15
C ILE A 28 61.12 -46.57 5.26
N ASN A 29 59.97 -47.24 5.32
CA ASN A 29 59.92 -48.70 5.46
C ASN A 29 60.47 -49.42 4.22
N GLU A 30 60.27 -48.86 3.02
CA GLU A 30 60.88 -49.38 1.79
C GLU A 30 62.41 -49.42 1.86
N ALA A 31 63.04 -48.33 2.33
CA ALA A 31 64.49 -48.27 2.49
C ALA A 31 65.00 -49.08 3.71
N ALA A 32 64.24 -49.11 4.80
CA ALA A 32 64.62 -49.78 6.05
C ALA A 32 64.54 -51.32 5.97
N GLN A 33 63.84 -51.87 4.98
CA GLN A 33 63.72 -53.31 4.76
C GLN A 33 65.08 -54.00 4.58
N ALA A 34 66.05 -53.33 3.93
CA ALA A 34 67.41 -53.84 3.77
C ALA A 34 68.17 -53.99 5.09
N TRP A 35 67.76 -53.27 6.15
CA TRP A 35 68.42 -53.26 7.46
C TRP A 35 67.65 -54.05 8.51
N GLY A 36 66.50 -54.65 8.16
CA GLY A 36 65.67 -55.43 9.07
C GLY A 36 64.97 -54.62 10.16
N VAL A 37 64.80 -53.32 9.96
CA VAL A 37 64.13 -52.40 10.91
C VAL A 37 62.79 -51.97 10.33
N THR A 38 61.76 -51.88 11.18
CA THR A 38 60.41 -51.42 10.77
C THR A 38 60.01 -50.19 11.57
N CYS A 39 59.60 -49.14 10.87
CA CYS A 39 59.05 -47.93 11.46
C CYS A 39 57.54 -48.09 11.69
N LEU A 40 57.12 -48.07 12.96
CA LEU A 40 55.72 -48.32 13.35
C LEU A 40 54.84 -47.07 13.22
N ARG A 41 55.38 -45.88 13.52
CA ARG A 41 54.64 -44.62 13.47
C ARG A 41 55.57 -43.44 13.28
N TYR A 42 55.17 -42.54 12.38
CA TYR A 42 55.80 -41.25 12.17
C TYR A 42 54.80 -40.13 12.43
N GLU A 43 55.22 -39.08 13.14
CA GLU A 43 54.40 -37.91 13.46
C GLU A 43 55.20 -36.63 13.30
N ILE A 44 54.68 -35.72 12.47
CA ILE A 44 55.23 -34.37 12.33
C ILE A 44 54.79 -33.54 13.54
N ARG A 45 55.78 -33.09 14.33
CA ARG A 45 55.57 -32.25 15.50
C ARG A 45 55.35 -30.78 15.09
N ASP A 46 56.43 -30.06 14.81
CA ASP A 46 56.39 -28.62 14.54
C ASP A 46 56.96 -28.29 13.15
N ILE A 47 56.31 -27.38 12.42
CA ILE A 47 56.76 -26.88 11.12
C ILE A 47 57.01 -25.38 11.27
N HIS A 48 58.26 -24.96 11.10
CA HIS A 48 58.65 -23.56 11.20
C HIS A 48 58.81 -22.97 9.80
N ALA A 49 57.84 -22.16 9.38
CA ALA A 49 57.92 -21.38 8.16
C ALA A 49 58.48 -19.97 8.46
N PRO A 50 59.20 -19.33 7.51
CA PRO A 50 59.64 -17.96 7.66
C PRO A 50 58.44 -17.00 7.81
N ALA A 51 58.55 -16.00 8.68
CA ALA A 51 57.44 -15.08 9.00
C ALA A 51 56.82 -14.39 7.77
N GLY A 52 57.64 -13.99 6.79
CA GLY A 52 57.15 -13.34 5.57
C GLY A 52 56.24 -14.22 4.71
N VAL A 53 56.45 -15.56 4.71
CA VAL A 53 55.59 -16.49 3.96
C VAL A 53 54.24 -16.66 4.66
N VAL A 54 54.25 -16.74 5.99
CA VAL A 54 53.03 -16.86 6.81
C VAL A 54 52.17 -15.60 6.68
N GLU A 55 52.79 -14.42 6.73
CA GLU A 55 52.10 -13.15 6.54
C GLU A 55 51.47 -13.03 5.13
N ALA A 56 52.22 -13.38 4.09
CA ALA A 56 51.72 -13.40 2.71
C ALA A 56 50.53 -14.36 2.55
N MET A 57 50.61 -15.55 3.17
CA MET A 57 49.53 -16.53 3.17
C MET A 57 48.28 -16.00 3.90
N HIS A 58 48.42 -15.38 5.06
CA HIS A 58 47.30 -14.76 5.77
C HIS A 58 46.65 -13.63 4.95
N ARG A 59 47.46 -12.80 4.28
CA ARG A 59 46.96 -11.74 3.41
C ARG A 59 46.18 -12.31 2.22
N GLN A 60 46.67 -13.38 1.61
CA GLN A 60 45.99 -14.07 0.52
C GLN A 60 44.65 -14.69 0.97
N VAL A 61 44.63 -15.42 2.09
CA VAL A 61 43.40 -16.03 2.63
C VAL A 61 42.37 -14.96 3.00
N THR A 62 42.81 -13.84 3.59
CA THR A 62 41.94 -12.72 3.94
C THR A 62 41.35 -12.08 2.68
N ALA A 63 42.17 -11.86 1.65
CA ALA A 63 41.70 -11.31 0.37
C ALA A 63 40.70 -12.24 -0.34
N GLU A 64 40.96 -13.55 -0.35
CA GLU A 64 40.03 -14.52 -0.94
C GLU A 64 38.70 -14.58 -0.17
N ARG A 65 38.76 -14.55 1.16
CA ARG A 65 37.55 -14.48 2.00
C ARG A 65 36.76 -13.20 1.75
N SER A 66 37.45 -12.05 1.70
CA SER A 66 36.81 -10.76 1.40
C SER A 66 36.15 -10.76 0.02
N LYS A 67 36.85 -11.28 -1.00
CA LYS A 67 36.30 -11.40 -2.35
C LYS A 67 35.06 -12.30 -2.39
N ARG A 68 35.11 -13.46 -1.70
CA ARG A 68 33.94 -14.36 -1.61
C ARG A 68 32.77 -13.70 -0.90
N ALA A 69 33.01 -12.96 0.19
CA ALA A 69 31.98 -12.23 0.90
C ALA A 69 31.32 -11.18 -0.01
N GLU A 70 32.12 -10.38 -0.73
CA GLU A 70 31.62 -9.33 -1.63
C GLU A 70 30.78 -9.89 -2.80
N ILE A 71 31.20 -11.02 -3.37
CA ILE A 71 30.42 -11.71 -4.40
C ILE A 71 29.08 -12.19 -3.83
N LEU A 72 29.10 -12.82 -2.66
CA LEU A 72 27.90 -13.37 -2.04
C LEU A 72 26.91 -12.26 -1.63
N ASP A 73 27.41 -11.14 -1.12
CA ASP A 73 26.59 -9.97 -0.80
C ASP A 73 25.97 -9.36 -2.07
N SER A 74 26.76 -9.23 -3.14
CA SER A 74 26.28 -8.72 -4.43
C SER A 74 25.22 -9.63 -5.05
N GLU A 75 25.41 -10.94 -4.99
CA GLU A 75 24.44 -11.93 -5.44
C GLU A 75 23.16 -11.89 -4.59
N GLY A 76 23.30 -11.78 -3.27
CA GLY A 76 22.17 -11.62 -2.34
C GLY A 76 21.35 -10.36 -2.63
N GLN A 77 22.01 -9.22 -2.85
CA GLN A 77 21.35 -7.97 -3.23
C GLN A 77 20.62 -8.09 -4.57
N ARG A 78 21.27 -8.68 -5.58
CA ARG A 78 20.64 -8.91 -6.89
C ARG A 78 19.40 -9.79 -6.76
N GLN A 79 19.50 -10.89 -6.04
CA GLN A 79 18.38 -11.81 -5.86
C GLN A 79 17.24 -11.16 -5.06
N SER A 80 17.56 -10.40 -4.02
CA SER A 80 16.57 -9.64 -3.24
C SER A 80 15.81 -8.64 -4.12
N ALA A 81 16.52 -7.86 -4.94
CA ALA A 81 15.92 -6.90 -5.85
C ALA A 81 14.99 -7.56 -6.87
N ILE A 82 15.39 -8.71 -7.43
CA ILE A 82 14.56 -9.51 -8.35
C ILE A 82 13.29 -9.97 -7.64
N ASN A 83 13.41 -10.58 -6.45
CA ASN A 83 12.26 -11.08 -5.69
C ASN A 83 11.27 -9.96 -5.35
N ILE A 84 11.76 -8.77 -4.98
CA ILE A 84 10.90 -7.60 -4.71
C ILE A 84 10.20 -7.15 -5.99
N ALA A 85 10.91 -7.08 -7.12
CA ALA A 85 10.34 -6.68 -8.40
C ALA A 85 9.28 -7.68 -8.89
N GLU A 86 9.53 -8.98 -8.77
CA GLU A 86 8.59 -10.04 -9.10
C GLU A 86 7.36 -10.00 -8.19
N GLY A 87 7.56 -9.85 -6.88
CA GLY A 87 6.46 -9.70 -5.92
C GLY A 87 5.57 -8.49 -6.25
N LYS A 88 6.18 -7.34 -6.60
CA LYS A 88 5.44 -6.15 -7.05
C LYS A 88 4.68 -6.41 -8.34
N LYS A 89 5.33 -7.00 -9.35
CA LYS A 89 4.67 -7.35 -10.62
C LYS A 89 3.46 -8.26 -10.38
N GLN A 90 3.64 -9.31 -9.59
CA GLN A 90 2.58 -10.25 -9.26
C GLN A 90 1.45 -9.56 -8.48
N SER A 91 1.77 -8.70 -7.50
CA SER A 91 0.74 -7.95 -6.76
C SER A 91 -0.12 -7.05 -7.65
N VAL A 92 0.48 -6.38 -8.64
CA VAL A 92 -0.24 -5.50 -9.57
C VAL A 92 -1.14 -6.32 -10.50
N ILE A 93 -0.66 -7.46 -10.98
CA ILE A 93 -1.46 -8.37 -11.81
C ILE A 93 -2.66 -8.89 -11.01
N LEU A 94 -2.43 -9.42 -9.80
CA LEU A 94 -3.50 -9.93 -8.94
C LEU A 94 -4.51 -8.83 -8.59
N ALA A 95 -4.05 -7.61 -8.30
CA ALA A 95 -4.94 -6.48 -8.04
C ALA A 95 -5.80 -6.12 -9.26
N SER A 96 -5.20 -6.11 -10.46
CA SER A 96 -5.94 -5.85 -11.70
C SER A 96 -6.95 -6.94 -12.01
N GLU A 97 -6.60 -8.21 -11.80
CA GLU A 97 -7.49 -9.35 -11.98
C GLU A 97 -8.64 -9.32 -10.95
N ALA A 98 -8.34 -9.00 -9.70
CA ALA A 98 -9.33 -8.83 -8.64
C ALA A 98 -10.33 -7.73 -9.00
N MET A 99 -9.87 -6.54 -9.43
CA MET A 99 -10.77 -5.46 -9.85
C MET A 99 -11.64 -5.85 -11.05
N ARG A 100 -11.08 -6.56 -12.04
CA ARG A 100 -11.86 -7.05 -13.18
C ARG A 100 -12.94 -8.04 -12.74
N SER A 101 -12.58 -8.99 -11.88
CA SER A 101 -13.51 -9.98 -11.34
C SER A 101 -14.60 -9.32 -10.50
N GLU A 102 -14.24 -8.36 -9.64
CA GLU A 102 -15.18 -7.58 -8.84
C GLU A 102 -16.19 -6.83 -9.72
N GLN A 103 -15.72 -6.14 -10.77
CA GLN A 103 -16.60 -5.43 -11.70
C GLN A 103 -17.57 -6.38 -12.42
N ILE A 104 -17.09 -7.55 -12.87
CA ILE A 104 -17.93 -8.56 -13.51
C ILE A 104 -18.99 -9.08 -12.53
N ASN A 105 -18.56 -9.45 -11.32
CA ASN A 105 -19.47 -9.98 -10.29
C ASN A 105 -20.52 -8.94 -9.90
N ARG A 106 -20.12 -7.68 -9.77
CA ARG A 106 -21.03 -6.58 -9.49
C ARG A 106 -22.03 -6.36 -10.63
N ALA A 107 -21.57 -6.28 -11.87
CA ALA A 107 -22.44 -6.12 -13.03
C ALA A 107 -23.42 -7.30 -13.18
N SER A 108 -22.95 -8.54 -12.94
CA SER A 108 -23.77 -9.74 -12.96
C SER A 108 -24.82 -9.71 -11.83
N GLY A 109 -24.42 -9.35 -10.62
CA GLY A 109 -25.33 -9.24 -9.47
C GLY A 109 -26.39 -8.15 -9.69
N GLU A 110 -26.01 -7.01 -10.27
CA GLU A 110 -26.94 -5.94 -10.63
C GLU A 110 -27.93 -6.40 -11.71
N ALA A 111 -27.45 -7.07 -12.77
CA ALA A 111 -28.30 -7.61 -13.83
C ALA A 111 -29.29 -8.67 -13.30
N GLU A 112 -28.83 -9.57 -12.44
CA GLU A 112 -29.67 -10.58 -11.81
C GLU A 112 -30.72 -9.95 -10.88
N ALA A 113 -30.33 -8.95 -10.10
CA ALA A 113 -31.26 -8.20 -9.25
C ALA A 113 -32.34 -7.49 -10.07
N ILE A 114 -31.98 -6.89 -11.20
CA ILE A 114 -32.93 -6.25 -12.13
C ILE A 114 -33.88 -7.31 -12.72
N LEU A 115 -33.37 -8.45 -13.18
CA LEU A 115 -34.19 -9.54 -13.70
C LEU A 115 -35.17 -10.07 -12.64
N MET A 116 -34.71 -10.27 -11.41
CA MET A 116 -35.55 -10.73 -10.30
C MET A 116 -36.65 -9.71 -9.97
N LYS A 117 -36.31 -8.42 -9.89
CA LYS A 117 -37.30 -7.35 -9.72
C LYS A 117 -38.30 -7.33 -10.87
N ALA A 118 -37.83 -7.35 -12.12
CA ALA A 118 -38.68 -7.34 -13.31
C ALA A 118 -39.66 -8.52 -13.33
N LYS A 119 -39.16 -9.75 -13.05
CA LYS A 119 -40.00 -10.95 -12.91
C LYS A 119 -41.02 -10.83 -11.79
N ALA A 120 -40.64 -10.30 -10.62
CA ALA A 120 -41.56 -10.08 -9.51
C ALA A 120 -42.66 -9.06 -9.86
N THR A 121 -42.30 -7.94 -10.52
CA THR A 121 -43.29 -6.98 -11.02
C THR A 121 -44.20 -7.58 -12.10
N ALA A 122 -43.67 -8.38 -13.02
CA ALA A 122 -44.47 -9.05 -14.04
C ALA A 122 -45.47 -10.01 -13.40
N ALA A 123 -45.01 -10.86 -12.47
CA ALA A 123 -45.89 -11.76 -11.72
C ALA A 123 -46.96 -11.00 -10.91
N GLY A 124 -46.60 -9.85 -10.32
CA GLY A 124 -47.56 -8.98 -9.63
C GLY A 124 -48.60 -8.38 -10.57
N ILE A 125 -48.19 -7.90 -11.74
CA ILE A 125 -49.11 -7.39 -12.79
C ILE A 125 -50.02 -8.51 -13.29
N ASP A 126 -49.48 -9.70 -13.53
CA ASP A 126 -50.27 -10.87 -13.96
C ASP A 126 -51.31 -11.26 -12.91
N ALA A 127 -50.96 -11.19 -11.61
CA ALA A 127 -51.90 -11.44 -10.53
C ALA A 127 -53.03 -10.39 -10.51
N ILE A 128 -52.70 -9.10 -10.65
CA ILE A 128 -53.69 -8.02 -10.74
C ILE A 128 -54.59 -8.21 -11.97
N ALA A 129 -54.01 -8.53 -13.13
CA ALA A 129 -54.75 -8.75 -14.37
C ALA A 129 -55.75 -9.91 -14.23
N LYS A 130 -55.37 -11.00 -13.55
CA LYS A 130 -56.29 -12.10 -13.22
C LYS A 130 -57.43 -11.66 -12.31
N SER A 131 -57.13 -10.94 -11.23
CA SER A 131 -58.17 -10.43 -10.31
C SER A 131 -59.15 -9.47 -10.98
N ILE A 132 -58.71 -8.66 -11.95
CA ILE A 132 -59.61 -7.82 -12.76
C ILE A 132 -60.48 -8.67 -13.69
N ALA A 133 -59.90 -9.69 -14.34
CA ALA A 133 -60.61 -10.57 -15.27
C ALA A 133 -61.70 -11.41 -14.57
N ASP A 134 -61.47 -11.79 -13.31
CA ASP A 134 -62.42 -12.55 -12.48
C ASP A 134 -63.60 -11.68 -11.96
N GLY A 135 -63.60 -10.37 -12.24
CA GLY A 135 -64.78 -9.51 -12.12
C GLY A 135 -65.03 -8.90 -10.73
N GLU A 136 -64.05 -8.85 -9.84
CA GLU A 136 -64.20 -8.16 -8.56
C GLU A 136 -64.27 -6.64 -8.78
N GLU A 137 -65.43 -6.00 -8.53
CA GLU A 137 -65.61 -4.52 -8.61
C GLU A 137 -64.57 -3.74 -7.77
N ALA A 138 -64.02 -4.37 -6.72
CA ALA A 138 -62.94 -3.82 -5.89
C ALA A 138 -61.59 -3.67 -6.63
N ALA A 139 -61.35 -4.45 -7.70
CA ALA A 139 -60.09 -4.47 -8.42
C ALA A 139 -59.83 -3.14 -9.19
N GLN A 140 -60.87 -2.53 -9.76
CA GLN A 140 -60.73 -1.22 -10.45
C GLN A 140 -60.43 -0.09 -9.45
N GLY A 141 -61.01 -0.14 -8.26
CA GLY A 141 -60.71 0.79 -7.16
C GLY A 141 -59.25 0.67 -6.68
N ALA A 142 -58.75 -0.54 -6.50
CA ALA A 142 -57.36 -0.77 -6.08
C ALA A 142 -56.32 -0.29 -7.11
N VAL A 143 -56.59 -0.46 -8.41
CA VAL A 143 -55.70 0.02 -9.48
C VAL A 143 -55.64 1.55 -9.49
N SER A 144 -56.78 2.23 -9.42
CA SER A 144 -56.81 3.70 -9.42
C SER A 144 -56.10 4.30 -8.20
N LEU A 145 -56.24 3.68 -7.02
CA LEU A 145 -55.49 4.08 -5.82
C LEU A 145 -53.98 3.89 -6.01
N SER A 146 -53.54 2.76 -6.58
CA SER A 146 -52.12 2.49 -6.82
C SER A 146 -51.46 3.47 -7.82
N VAL A 147 -52.23 3.93 -8.82
CA VAL A 147 -51.76 4.95 -9.78
C VAL A 147 -51.67 6.31 -9.09
N ALA A 148 -52.63 6.65 -8.22
CA ALA A 148 -52.59 7.87 -7.43
C ALA A 148 -51.39 7.88 -6.46
N GLU A 149 -51.10 6.77 -5.78
CA GLU A 149 -49.92 6.64 -4.91
C GLU A 149 -48.61 6.81 -5.70
N LYS A 150 -48.47 6.14 -6.86
CA LYS A 150 -47.28 6.31 -7.73
C LYS A 150 -47.14 7.73 -8.25
N TYR A 151 -48.25 8.41 -8.54
CA TYR A 151 -48.25 9.80 -8.97
C TYR A 151 -47.77 10.73 -7.85
N VAL A 152 -48.28 10.56 -6.62
CA VAL A 152 -47.85 11.33 -5.44
C VAL A 152 -46.37 11.08 -5.14
N ASP A 153 -45.90 9.83 -5.21
CA ASP A 153 -44.49 9.49 -5.00
C ASP A 153 -43.57 10.09 -6.08
N ALA A 154 -43.99 10.06 -7.35
CA ALA A 154 -43.25 10.70 -8.44
C ALA A 154 -43.19 12.22 -8.25
N PHE A 155 -44.29 12.85 -7.83
CA PHE A 155 -44.33 14.27 -7.48
C PHE A 155 -43.43 14.59 -6.28
N ALA A 156 -43.43 13.74 -5.25
CA ALA A 156 -42.59 13.91 -4.07
C ALA A 156 -41.09 13.82 -4.39
N LYS A 157 -40.70 12.93 -5.32
CA LYS A 157 -39.32 12.85 -5.83
C LYS A 157 -38.95 14.07 -6.67
N LEU A 158 -39.87 14.51 -7.55
CA LEU A 158 -39.67 15.71 -8.35
C LEU A 158 -39.48 16.96 -7.49
N ALA A 159 -40.28 17.09 -6.42
CA ALA A 159 -40.19 18.20 -5.46
C ALA A 159 -38.90 18.16 -4.60
N LYS A 160 -38.26 17.00 -4.45
CA LYS A 160 -36.97 16.86 -3.75
C LYS A 160 -35.75 17.13 -4.64
N GLU A 161 -35.79 16.70 -5.91
CA GLU A 161 -34.65 16.82 -6.84
C GLU A 161 -34.67 18.11 -7.67
N SER A 162 -35.85 18.65 -7.98
CA SER A 162 -35.97 19.90 -8.73
C SER A 162 -36.24 21.09 -7.80
N THR A 163 -35.33 22.07 -7.82
CA THR A 163 -35.62 23.46 -7.38
C THR A 163 -36.46 24.17 -8.46
N ALA A 164 -37.53 23.54 -8.93
CA ALA A 164 -38.38 24.11 -9.98
C ALA A 164 -39.30 25.17 -9.36
N VAL A 165 -38.95 26.43 -9.58
CA VAL A 165 -39.82 27.58 -9.27
C VAL A 165 -41.05 27.47 -10.16
N VAL A 166 -42.19 27.15 -9.55
CA VAL A 166 -43.50 27.20 -10.20
C VAL A 166 -43.78 28.67 -10.51
N VAL A 167 -43.64 29.07 -11.77
CA VAL A 167 -44.06 30.39 -12.26
C VAL A 167 -45.58 30.37 -12.40
N PRO A 168 -46.33 31.20 -11.65
CA PRO A 168 -47.78 31.30 -11.84
C PRO A 168 -48.08 31.82 -13.25
N GLY A 169 -49.06 31.20 -13.93
CA GLY A 169 -49.45 31.53 -15.31
C GLY A 169 -50.11 32.90 -15.51
N ASN A 170 -49.92 33.86 -14.60
CA ASN A 170 -50.42 35.22 -14.75
C ASN A 170 -49.24 36.22 -14.81
N VAL A 171 -48.68 36.37 -16.01
CA VAL A 171 -47.51 37.21 -16.33
C VAL A 171 -47.84 38.72 -16.29
N GLY A 172 -49.05 39.10 -15.86
CA GLY A 172 -49.51 40.50 -15.84
C GLY A 172 -49.15 41.31 -14.60
N ASP A 173 -48.68 40.69 -13.51
CA ASP A 173 -48.47 41.39 -12.24
C ASP A 173 -46.99 41.40 -11.81
N ILE A 174 -46.28 42.44 -12.25
CA ILE A 174 -44.86 42.71 -11.91
C ILE A 174 -44.64 42.80 -10.39
N GLY A 175 -45.68 43.13 -9.61
CA GLY A 175 -45.61 43.17 -8.14
C GLY A 175 -45.34 41.80 -7.51
N GLY A 176 -45.93 40.73 -8.06
CA GLY A 176 -45.72 39.36 -7.58
C GLY A 176 -44.31 38.82 -7.86
N MET A 177 -43.69 39.23 -8.97
CA MET A 177 -42.30 38.86 -9.29
C MET A 177 -41.30 39.52 -8.34
N ILE A 178 -41.51 40.78 -7.96
CA ILE A 178 -40.63 41.49 -7.01
C ILE A 178 -40.76 40.90 -5.60
N ALA A 179 -41.97 40.54 -5.16
CA ALA A 179 -42.18 39.89 -3.87
C ALA A 179 -41.53 38.50 -3.81
N THR A 180 -41.63 37.72 -4.89
CA THR A 180 -41.01 36.39 -4.97
C THR A 180 -39.48 36.50 -5.05
N GLY A 181 -38.95 37.46 -5.82
CA GLY A 181 -37.52 37.76 -5.91
C GLY A 181 -36.92 38.23 -4.57
N LEU A 182 -37.63 39.07 -3.81
CA LEU A 182 -37.22 39.50 -2.47
C LEU A 182 -37.29 38.36 -1.44
N SER A 183 -38.22 37.43 -1.57
CA SER A 183 -38.32 36.26 -0.68
C SER A 183 -37.14 35.29 -0.84
N VAL A 184 -36.59 35.17 -2.06
CA VAL A 184 -35.40 34.37 -2.34
C VAL A 184 -34.15 35.09 -1.82
N TYR A 185 -34.05 36.41 -2.01
CA TYR A 185 -32.94 37.21 -1.47
C TYR A 185 -32.89 37.17 0.07
N GLY A 186 -34.03 37.28 0.74
CA GLY A 186 -34.13 37.18 2.20
C GLY A 186 -33.71 35.80 2.74
N LYS A 187 -34.04 34.71 2.04
CA LYS A 187 -33.67 33.34 2.44
C LYS A 187 -32.19 33.02 2.23
N VAL A 188 -31.54 33.62 1.23
CA VAL A 188 -30.08 33.49 1.03
C VAL A 188 -29.30 34.21 2.14
N GLY A 189 -29.78 35.37 2.58
CA GLY A 189 -29.24 36.10 3.74
C GLY A 189 -29.38 35.33 5.06
N GLU A 190 -30.52 34.70 5.32
CA GLU A 190 -30.73 33.87 6.51
C GLU A 190 -29.88 32.58 6.49
N ALA A 191 -29.66 31.97 5.33
CA ALA A 191 -28.82 30.78 5.19
C ALA A 191 -27.33 31.10 5.42
N GLN A 192 -26.82 32.22 4.89
CA GLN A 192 -25.46 32.69 5.18
C GLN A 192 -25.29 33.15 6.62
N ALA A 193 -26.28 33.85 7.19
CA ALA A 193 -26.25 34.28 8.59
C ALA A 193 -26.30 33.10 9.57
N ARG A 194 -27.10 32.06 9.30
CA ARG A 194 -27.12 30.83 10.11
C ARG A 194 -25.82 30.03 9.99
N THR A 195 -25.18 30.03 8.82
CA THR A 195 -23.90 29.32 8.62
C THR A 195 -22.75 30.05 9.32
N MET A 196 -22.71 31.39 9.25
CA MET A 196 -21.75 32.21 10.00
C MET A 196 -22.02 32.17 11.51
N ALA A 197 -23.28 32.24 11.95
CA ALA A 197 -23.63 32.11 13.37
C ALA A 197 -23.26 30.74 13.95
N LYS A 198 -23.39 29.66 13.16
CA LYS A 198 -22.99 28.30 13.58
C LYS A 198 -21.47 28.11 13.60
N GLN A 199 -20.73 28.80 12.72
CA GLN A 199 -19.26 28.82 12.74
C GLN A 199 -18.68 29.65 13.89
N ILE A 200 -19.37 30.72 14.30
CA ILE A 200 -18.98 31.55 15.46
C ILE A 200 -19.35 30.81 16.75
N ALA A 201 -20.55 30.22 16.85
CA ALA A 201 -20.98 29.48 18.03
C ALA A 201 -20.15 28.20 18.30
N ASN A 202 -19.59 27.55 17.26
CA ASN A 202 -18.69 26.40 17.44
C ASN A 202 -17.25 26.79 17.81
N LYS A 203 -16.85 28.06 17.70
CA LYS A 203 -15.48 28.50 18.02
C LYS A 203 -15.32 28.88 19.49
N ASP A 204 -16.41 29.13 20.21
CA ASP A 204 -16.44 29.50 21.62
C ASP A 204 -16.70 28.31 22.58
N SER A 205 -16.81 27.07 22.06
CA SER A 205 -17.12 25.87 22.88
C SER A 205 -16.04 24.78 22.95
N GLU A 206 -14.84 25.00 22.40
CA GLU A 206 -13.71 24.08 22.57
C GLU A 206 -12.46 24.86 23.02
N GLY A 207 -12.21 24.90 24.34
CA GLY A 207 -10.96 25.42 24.89
C GLY A 207 -11.07 25.96 26.30
N GLU A 208 -11.11 25.05 27.27
CA GLU A 208 -11.16 25.28 28.71
C GLU A 208 -10.07 26.23 29.27
N SER A 209 -10.48 26.89 30.35
CA SER A 209 -9.68 27.31 31.50
C SER A 209 -8.39 26.51 31.74
N ASN A 210 -7.24 27.18 31.88
CA ASN A 210 -6.75 27.68 33.17
C ASN A 210 -5.27 28.13 33.06
N ASP A 211 -5.04 29.36 33.52
CA ASP A 211 -3.83 29.91 34.15
C ASP A 211 -2.48 30.03 33.39
N GLY A 212 -1.85 31.20 33.56
CA GLY A 212 -0.39 31.34 33.47
C GLY A 212 0.20 32.20 32.35
N ALA A 213 0.35 33.50 32.63
CA ALA A 213 1.50 34.34 32.29
C ALA A 213 1.86 34.66 30.81
N SER A 214 1.53 35.89 30.41
CA SER A 214 2.40 36.89 29.75
C SER A 214 3.43 36.47 28.66
N LYS A 215 3.28 37.00 27.45
CA LYS A 215 4.33 37.80 26.75
C LYS A 215 3.80 38.49 25.47
N GLU A 216 4.32 39.70 25.25
CA GLU A 216 3.83 40.75 24.35
C GLU A 216 4.07 40.56 22.83
N PRO A 217 3.37 41.34 21.97
CA PRO A 217 3.35 41.24 20.51
C PRO A 217 4.52 41.91 19.76
N LYS A 218 5.68 42.12 20.40
CA LYS A 218 6.83 42.82 19.77
C LYS A 218 7.62 41.97 18.77
N GLN A 219 7.72 40.65 18.99
CA GLN A 219 8.51 39.75 18.13
C GLN A 219 7.93 39.57 16.71
N LEU A 220 6.60 39.73 16.55
CA LEU A 220 5.93 39.60 15.26
C LEU A 220 6.16 40.78 14.32
N LYS A 221 6.52 41.96 14.83
CA LYS A 221 6.79 43.14 13.99
C LYS A 221 8.20 43.12 13.41
N GLU A 222 9.15 42.60 14.17
CA GLU A 222 10.56 42.48 13.77
C GLU A 222 10.75 41.44 12.67
N SER A 223 10.09 40.27 12.79
CA SER A 223 10.14 39.22 11.77
C SER A 223 9.52 39.64 10.43
N VAL A 224 8.56 40.55 10.44
CA VAL A 224 7.91 41.05 9.22
C VAL A 224 8.80 42.08 8.52
N LEU A 225 9.51 42.94 9.25
CA LEU A 225 10.45 43.89 8.67
C LEU A 225 11.66 43.22 8.02
N GLU A 226 12.23 42.17 8.63
CA GLU A 226 13.32 41.39 8.02
C GLU A 226 12.89 40.68 6.74
N SER A 227 11.67 40.14 6.69
CA SER A 227 11.14 39.46 5.49
C SER A 227 10.91 40.39 4.29
N PHE A 228 10.78 41.69 4.53
CA PHE A 228 10.58 42.69 3.47
C PHE A 228 11.90 43.18 2.88
N ASP A 229 12.98 43.30 3.66
CA ASP A 229 14.30 43.68 3.15
C ASP A 229 14.96 42.55 2.34
N GLU A 230 14.71 41.28 2.71
CA GLU A 230 15.24 40.11 2.00
C GLU A 230 14.61 39.93 0.60
N ALA A 231 13.37 40.39 0.41
CA ALA A 231 12.67 40.37 -0.88
C ALA A 231 13.05 41.54 -1.82
N ALA A 232 13.68 42.60 -1.30
CA ALA A 232 14.11 43.76 -2.09
C ALA A 232 15.59 43.68 -2.53
N GLY A 233 16.39 42.79 -1.95
CA GLY A 233 17.83 42.68 -2.18
C GLY A 233 18.30 41.71 -3.27
N ASN A 234 17.40 41.02 -3.98
CA ASN A 234 17.79 40.04 -5.01
C ASN A 234 17.25 40.45 -6.41
N ARG A 235 17.92 41.43 -7.00
CA ARG A 235 17.94 41.72 -8.45
C ARG A 235 19.34 42.07 -8.89
#